data_AF-A0A1H1H2W7-F1
#
_entry.id   AF-A0A1H1H2W7-F1
#
_cell.length_a   1.000
_cell.length_b   1.000
_cell.length_c   1.000
_cell.angle_alpha   90.00
_cell.angle_beta   90.00
_cell.angle_gamma   90.00
#
_symmetry.space_group_name_H-M   'P 1'
#
loop_
_entity.id
_entity.type
_entity.pdbx_description
1 polymer ?
#
loop_
_entity_poly.entity_id
_entity_poly.type
_entity_poly.pdbx_seq_one_letter_code
_entity_poly.pdbx_strand_id
1 'polypeptide(L)'
;MVDFRVPALRRFLQLLAVAFAAGVVFGGYLFTRRDPEVAGFVGWTAAWPQHAVVAVVGAVLVLGIRARRWPPRTPALTPARLALAAPLLGLLVFAAFRAGVQVLAGLDPNFTVNAWGGPTYLGAMACHYLDLAVGGLLVVGALRLILSRPASGTSGVQRAASAAS
;
A
#
# COMPACT_ATOMS: atom_id res chain seq x y z
N MET A 1 2.46 -0.87 -18.92
CA MET A 1 1.01 -1.05 -18.69
C MET A 1 0.83 -2.29 -17.84
N VAL A 2 -0.01 -2.22 -16.80
CA VAL A 2 -0.34 -3.38 -15.96
C VAL A 2 -1.24 -4.30 -16.78
N ASP A 3 -0.85 -5.56 -16.98
CA ASP A 3 -1.68 -6.52 -17.69
C ASP A 3 -2.68 -7.18 -16.72
N PHE A 4 -3.91 -6.67 -16.71
CA PHE A 4 -5.01 -7.23 -15.91
C PHE A 4 -5.50 -8.61 -16.39
N ARG A 5 -4.94 -9.14 -17.47
CA ARG A 5 -5.25 -10.49 -17.97
C ARG A 5 -4.60 -11.58 -17.12
N VAL A 6 -3.60 -11.26 -16.30
CA VAL A 6 -2.96 -12.23 -15.40
C VAL A 6 -3.97 -12.70 -14.34
N PRO A 7 -4.36 -14.01 -14.32
CA PRO A 7 -5.41 -14.49 -13.42
C PRO A 7 -5.07 -14.31 -11.93
N ALA A 8 -3.79 -14.48 -11.57
CA ALA A 8 -3.33 -14.30 -10.19
C ALA A 8 -3.47 -12.84 -9.71
N LEU A 9 -3.11 -11.86 -10.55
CA LEU A 9 -3.28 -10.45 -10.24
C LEU A 9 -4.77 -10.12 -10.04
N ARG A 10 -5.63 -10.62 -10.93
CA ARG A 10 -7.08 -10.42 -10.82
C ARG A 10 -7.64 -10.97 -9.51
N ARG A 11 -7.28 -12.20 -9.14
CA ARG A 11 -7.70 -12.83 -7.88
C ARG A 11 -7.23 -12.02 -6.66
N PHE A 12 -5.99 -11.53 -6.70
CA PHE A 12 -5.47 -10.70 -5.60
C PHE A 12 -6.22 -9.36 -5.51
N LEU A 13 -6.46 -8.68 -6.63
CA LEU A 13 -7.26 -7.45 -6.65
C LEU A 13 -8.69 -7.69 -6.17
N GLN A 14 -9.30 -8.82 -6.53
CA GLN A 14 -10.61 -9.23 -6.01
C GLN A 14 -10.58 -9.42 -4.49
N LEU A 15 -9.54 -10.07 -3.96
CA LEU A 15 -9.36 -10.22 -2.52
C LEU A 15 -9.25 -8.86 -1.82
N LEU A 16 -8.47 -7.92 -2.38
CA LEU A 16 -8.38 -6.56 -1.85
C LEU A 16 -9.73 -5.84 -1.88
N ALA A 17 -10.50 -5.99 -2.96
CA ALA A 17 -11.82 -5.39 -3.08
C ALA A 17 -12.82 -5.98 -2.07
N VAL A 18 -12.80 -7.30 -1.87
CA VAL A 18 -13.62 -7.98 -0.85
C VAL A 18 -13.21 -7.51 0.56
N ALA A 19 -11.92 -7.44 0.85
CA ALA A 19 -11.43 -6.96 2.14
C ALA A 19 -11.84 -5.50 2.39
N PHE A 20 -11.72 -4.63 1.38
CA PHE A 20 -12.18 -3.25 1.44
C PHE A 20 -13.69 -3.17 1.72
N ALA A 21 -14.51 -3.92 0.98
CA ALA A 21 -15.97 -3.94 1.17
C ALA A 21 -16.36 -4.44 2.56
N ALA A 22 -15.71 -5.50 3.05
CA ALA A 22 -15.87 -5.99 4.42
C ALA A 22 -15.49 -4.90 5.45
N GLY A 23 -14.43 -4.14 5.16
CA GLY A 23 -14.03 -2.96 5.92
C GLY A 23 -15.14 -1.92 5.99
N VAL A 24 -15.73 -1.55 4.85
CA VAL A 24 -16.84 -0.58 4.80
C VAL A 24 -18.01 -1.03 5.67
N VAL A 25 -18.43 -2.30 5.55
CA VAL A 25 -19.52 -2.86 6.37
C VAL A 25 -19.18 -2.80 7.85
N PHE A 26 -17.96 -3.21 8.23
CA PHE A 26 -17.51 -3.16 9.62
C PHE A 26 -17.42 -1.72 10.14
N GLY A 27 -16.94 -0.77 9.33
CA GLY A 27 -16.92 0.65 9.66
C GLY A 27 -18.32 1.22 9.89
N GLY A 28 -19.29 0.81 9.08
CA GLY A 28 -20.70 1.17 9.28
C GLY A 28 -21.24 0.64 10.61
N TYR A 29 -20.91 -0.61 10.95
CA TYR A 29 -21.24 -1.18 12.25
C TYR A 29 -20.61 -0.41 13.43
N LEU A 30 -19.35 0.02 13.31
CA LEU A 30 -18.73 0.87 14.34
C LEU A 30 -19.43 2.21 14.45
N PHE A 31 -19.76 2.84 13.32
CA PHE A 31 -20.44 4.13 13.29
C PHE A 31 -21.82 4.08 13.96
N THR A 32 -22.60 3.01 13.79
CA THR A 32 -23.90 2.86 14.46
C THR A 32 -23.81 2.61 15.96
N ARG A 33 -22.62 2.26 16.46
CA ARG A 33 -22.33 2.01 17.89
C ARG A 33 -21.41 3.06 18.50
N ARG A 34 -21.23 4.21 17.84
CA ARG A 34 -20.39 5.29 18.34
C ARG A 34 -20.94 5.90 19.62
N ASP A 35 -20.03 6.46 20.41
CA ASP A 35 -20.37 7.30 21.55
C ASP A 35 -20.97 8.63 21.05
N PRO A 36 -22.15 9.05 21.55
CA PRO A 36 -22.72 10.36 21.21
C PRO A 36 -21.91 11.54 21.77
N GLU A 37 -21.13 11.34 22.84
CA GLU A 37 -20.30 12.39 23.42
C GLU A 37 -19.01 12.54 22.63
N VAL A 38 -18.79 13.73 22.07
CA VAL A 38 -17.60 14.01 21.26
C VAL A 38 -16.46 14.47 22.17
N ALA A 39 -15.35 13.74 22.15
CA ALA A 39 -14.14 14.08 22.86
C ALA A 39 -13.55 15.42 22.38
N GLY A 40 -12.90 16.15 23.28
CA GLY A 40 -12.19 17.37 22.95
C GLY A 40 -10.99 17.14 22.03
N PHE A 41 -10.75 18.07 21.12
CA PHE A 41 -9.56 18.05 20.26
C PHE A 41 -8.30 18.38 21.06
N VAL A 42 -7.25 17.59 20.84
CA VAL A 42 -5.92 17.76 21.41
C VAL A 42 -4.94 18.17 20.30
N GLY A 43 -4.52 19.43 20.31
CA GLY A 43 -3.79 20.06 19.19
C GLY A 43 -2.58 19.30 18.64
N TRP A 44 -1.79 18.65 19.50
CA TRP A 44 -0.57 17.94 19.09
C TRP A 44 -0.83 16.60 18.36
N THR A 45 -2.07 16.11 18.38
CA THR A 45 -2.46 14.88 17.65
C THR A 45 -2.55 15.11 16.14
N ALA A 46 -2.67 16.37 15.71
CA ALA A 46 -2.65 16.74 14.30
C ALA A 46 -1.21 16.63 13.73
N ALA A 47 -0.90 15.49 13.12
CA ALA A 47 0.43 15.18 12.58
C ALA A 47 0.67 15.70 11.14
N TRP A 48 0.15 16.88 10.78
CA TRP A 48 0.29 17.43 9.41
C TRP A 48 1.74 17.57 8.94
N PRO A 49 2.70 18.08 9.75
CA PRO A 49 4.10 18.18 9.32
C PRO A 49 4.71 16.80 8.96
N GLN A 50 4.40 15.78 9.74
CA GLN A 50 4.87 14.40 9.51
C GLN A 50 4.33 13.86 8.19
N HIS A 51 3.05 14.11 7.88
CA HIS A 51 2.44 13.69 6.63
C HIS A 51 2.99 14.46 5.43
N ALA A 52 3.31 15.74 5.58
CA ALA A 52 4.00 16.49 4.54
C ALA A 52 5.36 15.86 4.20
N VAL A 53 6.13 15.44 5.21
CA VAL A 53 7.39 14.71 5.02
C VAL A 53 7.14 13.38 4.30
N VAL A 54 6.15 12.59 4.75
CA VAL A 54 5.79 11.31 4.14
C VAL A 54 5.36 11.48 2.68
N ALA A 55 4.59 12.51 2.35
CA ALA A 55 4.17 12.83 0.98
C ALA A 55 5.37 13.17 0.09
N VAL A 56 6.30 14.01 0.58
CA VAL A 56 7.53 14.36 -0.15
C VAL A 56 8.38 13.11 -0.39
N VAL A 57 8.58 12.28 0.64
CA VAL A 57 9.32 11.01 0.51
C VAL A 57 8.66 10.10 -0.52
N GLY A 58 7.34 9.91 -0.45
CA GLY A 58 6.57 9.13 -1.41
C GLY A 58 6.74 9.65 -2.85
N ALA A 59 6.63 10.97 -3.05
CA ALA A 59 6.83 11.60 -4.35
C ALA A 59 8.26 11.39 -4.87
N VAL A 60 9.28 11.59 -4.04
CA VAL A 60 10.69 11.36 -4.40
C VAL A 60 10.93 9.89 -4.77
N LEU A 61 10.33 8.95 -4.04
CA LEU A 61 10.44 7.52 -4.35
C LEU A 61 9.83 7.21 -5.73
N VAL A 62 8.61 7.68 -6.00
CA VAL A 62 7.92 7.45 -7.28
C VAL A 62 8.71 8.08 -8.43
N LEU A 63 9.12 9.34 -8.29
CA LEU A 63 9.90 10.05 -9.30
C LEU A 63 11.28 9.40 -9.51
N GLY A 64 11.94 8.96 -8.43
CA GLY A 64 13.23 8.27 -8.49
C GLY A 64 13.13 6.91 -9.18
N ILE A 65 12.10 6.11 -8.89
CA ILE A 65 11.82 4.83 -9.58
C ILE A 65 11.61 5.08 -11.08
N ARG A 66 10.82 6.11 -11.42
CA ARG A 66 10.54 6.49 -12.82
C ARG A 66 11.80 6.96 -13.54
N ALA A 67 12.60 7.83 -12.92
CA ALA A 67 13.81 8.39 -13.49
C ALA A 67 14.91 7.33 -13.69
N ARG A 68 15.10 6.44 -12.71
CA ARG A 68 16.15 5.40 -12.76
C ARG A 68 15.80 4.21 -13.66
N ARG A 69 14.61 4.18 -14.27
CA ARG A 69 14.13 3.11 -15.17
C ARG A 69 14.50 1.72 -14.65
N TRP A 70 13.99 1.38 -13.47
CA TRP A 70 14.34 0.14 -12.77
C TRP A 70 14.46 -1.07 -13.70
N PRO A 71 15.57 -1.83 -13.64
CA PRO A 71 15.84 -2.86 -14.62
C PRO A 71 14.72 -3.91 -14.65
N PRO A 72 14.49 -4.53 -15.82
CA PRO A 72 13.54 -5.63 -15.94
C PRO A 72 13.87 -6.74 -14.94
N ARG A 73 12.83 -7.32 -14.36
CA ARG A 73 12.95 -8.45 -13.44
C ARG A 73 12.02 -9.57 -13.87
N THR A 74 12.43 -10.80 -13.65
CA THR A 74 11.65 -12.00 -13.95
C THR A 74 11.14 -12.64 -12.66
N PRO A 75 9.93 -13.23 -12.65
CA PRO A 75 9.40 -13.91 -11.48
C PRO A 75 10.36 -15.00 -10.94
N ALA A 76 10.44 -15.12 -9.61
CA ALA A 76 11.26 -16.10 -8.91
C ALA A 76 10.50 -16.62 -7.67
N LEU A 77 9.57 -17.56 -7.88
CA LEU A 77 8.56 -17.96 -6.89
C LEU A 77 8.94 -19.26 -6.16
N THR A 78 10.02 -19.25 -5.37
CA THR A 78 10.36 -20.40 -4.53
C THR A 78 9.49 -20.45 -3.26
N PRO A 79 9.29 -21.62 -2.63
CA PRO A 79 8.54 -21.71 -1.38
C PRO A 79 9.03 -20.76 -0.29
N ALA A 80 10.36 -20.63 -0.13
CA ALA A 80 10.96 -19.71 0.83
C ALA A 80 10.64 -18.23 0.53
N ARG A 81 10.65 -17.82 -0.75
CA ARG A 81 10.29 -16.44 -1.16
C ARG A 81 8.80 -16.18 -0.97
N LEU A 82 7.96 -17.17 -1.22
CA LEU A 82 6.51 -17.07 -0.97
C LEU A 82 6.22 -16.95 0.53
N ALA A 83 6.89 -17.75 1.37
CA ALA A 83 6.78 -17.66 2.83
C ALA A 83 7.21 -16.28 3.34
N LEU A 84 8.32 -15.73 2.82
CA LEU A 84 8.79 -14.38 3.15
C LEU A 84 7.83 -13.27 2.66
N ALA A 85 7.20 -13.47 1.50
CA ALA A 85 6.27 -12.49 0.92
C ALA A 85 4.87 -12.52 1.57
N ALA A 86 4.45 -13.65 2.13
CA ALA A 86 3.14 -13.85 2.74
C ALA A 86 2.73 -12.75 3.76
N PRO A 87 3.58 -12.35 4.75
CA PRO A 87 3.19 -11.30 5.69
C PRO A 87 2.97 -9.94 5.00
N LEU A 88 3.74 -9.62 3.96
CA LEU A 88 3.58 -8.38 3.19
C LEU A 88 2.30 -8.40 2.34
N LEU A 89 1.95 -9.55 1.76
CA LEU A 89 0.67 -9.72 1.06
C LEU A 89 -0.50 -9.60 2.04
N GLY A 90 -0.39 -10.22 3.22
CA GLY A 90 -1.37 -10.09 4.30
C GLY A 90 -1.53 -8.64 4.77
N LEU A 91 -0.43 -7.90 4.88
CA LEU A 91 -0.44 -6.48 5.21
C LEU A 91 -1.21 -5.65 4.18
N LEU A 92 -1.08 -5.94 2.87
CA LEU A 92 -1.86 -5.25 1.83
C LEU A 92 -3.37 -5.55 1.95
N VAL A 93 -3.73 -6.80 2.26
CA VAL A 93 -5.14 -7.19 2.48
C VAL A 93 -5.71 -6.49 3.72
N PHE A 94 -4.96 -6.51 4.82
CA PHE A 94 -5.35 -5.84 6.05
C PHE A 94 -5.44 -4.32 5.86
N ALA A 95 -4.50 -3.72 5.12
CA ALA A 95 -4.53 -2.30 4.79
C ALA A 95 -5.79 -1.95 3.97
N ALA A 96 -6.15 -2.76 2.97
CA ALA A 96 -7.38 -2.58 2.20
C ALA A 96 -8.63 -2.66 3.09
N PHE A 97 -8.69 -3.62 4.02
CA PHE A 97 -9.75 -3.68 5.01
C PHE A 97 -9.81 -2.41 5.87
N ARG A 98 -8.67 -1.97 6.45
CA ARG A 98 -8.60 -0.74 7.25
C ARG A 98 -8.98 0.51 6.47
N ALA A 99 -8.65 0.56 5.19
CA ALA A 99 -9.05 1.64 4.27
C ALA A 99 -10.57 1.72 4.14
N GLY A 100 -11.25 0.56 4.05
CA GLY A 100 -12.70 0.46 3.98
C GLY A 100 -13.37 0.86 5.29
N VAL A 101 -12.84 0.41 6.44
CA VAL A 101 -13.37 0.76 7.78
C VAL A 101 -13.51 2.26 7.94
N GLN A 102 -12.49 3.00 7.50
CA GLN A 102 -12.42 4.43 7.66
C GLN A 102 -13.46 5.22 6.86
N VAL A 103 -13.99 4.66 5.77
CA VAL A 103 -15.00 5.33 4.93
C VAL A 103 -16.21 5.74 5.76
N LEU A 104 -16.74 4.81 6.57
CA LEU A 104 -17.92 5.04 7.41
C LEU A 104 -17.55 5.30 8.87
N ALA A 105 -16.57 4.59 9.43
CA ALA A 105 -16.15 4.85 10.82
C ALA A 105 -15.57 6.26 10.99
N GLY A 106 -14.93 6.81 9.96
CA GLY A 106 -14.42 8.18 10.00
C GLY A 106 -15.51 9.24 10.08
N LEU A 107 -16.77 8.93 9.74
CA LEU A 107 -17.87 9.88 9.91
C LEU A 107 -18.19 10.13 11.40
N ASP A 108 -17.71 9.28 12.31
CA ASP A 108 -17.76 9.51 13.74
C ASP A 108 -16.73 10.59 14.14
N PRO A 109 -17.16 11.73 14.70
CA PRO A 109 -16.25 12.76 15.18
C PRO A 109 -15.24 12.23 16.20
N ASN A 110 -15.60 11.24 17.03
CA ASN A 110 -14.68 10.64 17.99
C ASN A 110 -13.55 9.85 17.32
N PHE A 111 -13.81 9.32 16.12
CA PHE A 111 -12.79 8.63 15.33
C PHE A 111 -11.78 9.60 14.74
N THR A 112 -12.20 10.82 14.38
CA THR A 112 -11.34 11.79 13.68
C THR A 112 -10.81 12.90 14.56
N VAL A 113 -11.45 13.21 15.69
CA VAL A 113 -11.13 14.37 16.54
C VAL A 113 -9.64 14.42 16.88
N ASN A 114 -9.05 13.29 17.26
CA ASN A 114 -7.63 13.17 17.60
C ASN A 114 -6.86 12.26 16.63
N ALA A 115 -7.40 12.07 15.42
CA ALA A 115 -6.69 11.38 14.36
C ALA A 115 -5.61 12.29 13.75
N TRP A 116 -4.60 11.65 13.17
CA TRP A 116 -3.63 12.36 12.35
C TRP A 116 -4.36 13.02 11.18
N GLY A 117 -4.08 14.30 10.91
CA GLY A 117 -4.86 15.12 9.97
C GLY A 117 -5.88 16.06 10.64
N GLY A 118 -6.00 16.01 11.97
CA GLY A 118 -6.83 16.92 12.76
C GLY A 118 -8.30 16.51 12.79
N PRO A 119 -9.17 17.32 13.41
CA PRO A 119 -10.46 16.84 13.90
C PRO A 119 -11.51 16.60 12.82
N THR A 120 -11.19 16.95 11.57
CA THR A 120 -12.13 16.84 10.45
C THR A 120 -12.01 15.50 9.76
N TYR A 121 -13.14 15.00 9.28
CA TYR A 121 -13.19 13.82 8.41
C TYR A 121 -12.22 13.91 7.23
N LEU A 122 -12.23 15.03 6.50
CA LEU A 122 -11.40 15.20 5.32
C LEU A 122 -9.90 15.15 5.66
N GLY A 123 -9.48 15.80 6.75
CA GLY A 123 -8.10 15.77 7.22
C GLY A 123 -7.66 14.36 7.62
N ALA A 124 -8.45 13.68 8.45
CA ALA A 124 -8.17 12.31 8.88
C ALA A 124 -8.08 11.33 7.70
N MET A 125 -9.03 11.40 6.75
CA MET A 125 -9.02 10.55 5.56
C MET A 125 -7.83 10.85 4.64
N ALA A 126 -7.47 12.12 4.46
CA ALA A 126 -6.31 12.48 3.65
C ALA A 126 -5.02 11.88 4.21
N CYS A 127 -4.80 11.99 5.52
CA CYS A 127 -3.64 11.42 6.20
C CYS A 127 -3.61 9.89 6.09
N HIS A 128 -4.70 9.22 6.41
CA HIS A 128 -4.72 7.76 6.36
C HIS A 128 -4.60 7.17 4.95
N TYR A 129 -5.20 7.79 3.94
CA TYR A 129 -5.02 7.33 2.56
C TYR A 129 -3.65 7.67 1.99
N LEU A 130 -3.01 8.76 2.47
CA LEU A 130 -1.60 9.02 2.18
C LEU A 130 -0.71 7.94 2.76
N ASP A 131 -0.89 7.58 4.04
CA ASP A 131 -0.15 6.49 4.69
C ASP A 131 -0.31 5.18 3.95
N LEU A 132 -1.55 4.86 3.53
CA LEU A 132 -1.85 3.67 2.75
C LEU A 132 -1.18 3.70 1.37
N ALA A 133 -1.15 4.84 0.69
CA ALA A 133 -0.50 4.98 -0.61
C ALA A 133 1.02 4.82 -0.50
N VAL A 134 1.66 5.53 0.42
CA VAL A 134 3.12 5.48 0.60
C VAL A 134 3.56 4.14 1.16
N GLY A 135 2.89 3.63 2.20
CA GLY A 135 3.12 2.30 2.74
C GLY A 135 2.89 1.20 1.69
N GLY A 136 1.81 1.31 0.91
CA GLY A 136 1.50 0.39 -0.18
C GLY A 136 2.60 0.37 -1.25
N LEU A 137 3.12 1.54 -1.65
CA LEU A 137 4.25 1.64 -2.58
C LEU A 137 5.51 0.92 -2.05
N LEU A 138 5.84 1.11 -0.77
CA LEU A 138 6.99 0.45 -0.14
C LEU A 138 6.80 -1.08 -0.10
N VAL A 139 5.62 -1.54 0.31
CA VAL A 139 5.29 -2.97 0.40
C VAL A 139 5.32 -3.62 -0.98
N VAL A 140 4.72 -2.99 -2.00
CA VAL A 140 4.76 -3.48 -3.39
C VAL A 140 6.19 -3.48 -3.93
N GLY A 141 6.99 -2.47 -3.62
CA GLY A 141 8.42 -2.42 -3.94
C GLY A 141 9.19 -3.58 -3.33
N ALA A 142 9.00 -3.84 -2.04
CA ALA A 142 9.61 -4.96 -1.33
C ALA A 142 9.17 -6.31 -1.91
N LEU A 143 7.87 -6.50 -2.15
CA LEU A 143 7.33 -7.68 -2.82
C LEU A 143 7.95 -7.90 -4.20
N ARG A 144 8.14 -6.83 -4.99
CA ARG A 144 8.86 -6.91 -6.27
C ARG A 144 10.27 -7.45 -6.05
N LEU A 145 11.02 -6.98 -5.06
CA LEU A 145 12.39 -7.45 -4.81
C LEU A 145 12.43 -8.91 -4.31
N ILE A 146 11.45 -9.33 -3.50
CA ILE A 146 11.36 -10.69 -2.94
C ILE A 146 10.88 -11.70 -4.00
N LEU A 147 9.88 -11.36 -4.80
CA LEU A 147 9.23 -12.29 -5.73
C LEU A 147 9.82 -12.29 -7.14
N SER A 148 10.86 -11.48 -7.39
CA SER A 148 11.52 -11.42 -8.70
C SER A 148 13.04 -11.31 -8.58
N ARG A 149 13.74 -11.74 -9.63
CA ARG A 149 15.19 -11.59 -9.80
C ARG A 149 15.51 -10.68 -10.99
N PRO A 150 16.67 -10.03 -11.05
CA PRO A 150 17.08 -9.31 -12.27
C PRO A 150 16.96 -10.23 -13.48
N ALA A 151 16.39 -9.73 -14.58
CA ALA A 151 16.48 -10.44 -15.85
C ALA A 151 17.97 -10.45 -16.22
N SER A 152 18.62 -11.61 -16.16
CA SER A 152 20.01 -11.75 -16.59
C SER A 152 20.12 -11.26 -18.04
N GLY A 153 20.98 -10.27 -18.27
CA GLY A 153 21.36 -9.91 -19.64
C GLY A 153 22.07 -11.10 -20.27
N THR A 154 21.36 -11.86 -21.09
CA THR A 154 21.91 -12.89 -21.99
C THR A 154 22.73 -12.23 -23.10
N SER A 155 23.80 -11.52 -22.76
CA SER A 155 24.56 -10.74 -23.77
C SER A 155 26.06 -10.65 -23.58
N GLY A 156 26.65 -11.22 -22.52
CA GLY A 156 28.12 -11.31 -22.37
C GLY A 156 28.68 -12.68 -22.76
N VAL A 157 28.22 -13.74 -22.08
CA VAL A 157 28.83 -15.07 -22.18
C VAL A 157 28.52 -15.78 -23.52
N GLN A 158 27.31 -15.60 -24.08
CA GLN A 158 26.95 -16.19 -25.37
C GLN A 158 27.57 -15.48 -26.58
N ARG A 159 27.91 -14.19 -26.48
CA ARG A 159 28.68 -13.50 -27.54
C ARG A 159 30.14 -13.91 -27.56
N ALA A 160 30.75 -14.13 -26.40
CA ALA A 160 32.10 -14.65 -26.31
C ALA A 160 32.21 -16.08 -26.88
N ALA A 161 31.20 -16.92 -26.65
CA ALA A 161 31.18 -18.30 -27.16
C ALA A 161 30.90 -18.40 -28.67
N SER A 162 30.23 -17.42 -29.28
CA SER A 162 29.96 -17.39 -30.74
C SER A 162 31.01 -16.63 -31.55
N ALA A 163 31.85 -15.81 -30.90
CA ALA A 163 33.01 -15.18 -31.53
C ALA A 163 34.26 -16.08 -31.52
N ALA A 164 34.20 -17.23 -30.82
CA ALA A 164 35.27 -18.21 -30.70
C ALA A 164 35.02 -19.48 -31.54
N SER A 165 33.97 -19.50 -32.37
CA SER A 165 33.59 -20.57 -33.31
C SER A 165 33.57 -20.03 -34.73
#